data_AF-A0A2V8L7F4-F1
#
_entry.id   AF-A0A2V8L7F4-F1
#
_cell.length_a   1.000
_cell.length_b   1.000
_cell.length_c   1.000
_cell.angle_alpha   90.00
_cell.angle_beta   90.00
_cell.angle_gamma   90.00
#
_symmetry.space_group_name_H-M   'P 1'
#
loop_
_entity.id
_entity.type
_entity.pdbx_description
1 polymer ?
#
loop_
_entity_poly.entity_id
_entity_poly.type
_entity_poly.pdbx_seq_one_letter_code
_entity_poly.pdbx_strand_id
1 'polypeptide(L)' 'AAADLLLASTAESGFSPEEILEVVSDPSVKFATTPENVMKYAEFMHDSGTIKTRPASWKDLFFPDIHAVPGS' A
#
# COMPACT_ATOMS: atom_id res chain seq x y z
N ALA A 1 -19.94 -5.85 4.77
CA ALA A 1 -19.57 -6.53 3.51
C ALA A 1 -18.08 -6.41 3.17
N ALA A 2 -17.48 -5.21 3.06
CA ALA A 2 -16.04 -5.07 2.87
C ALA A 2 -15.23 -5.23 4.17
N ALA A 3 -15.72 -4.67 5.29
CA ALA A 3 -15.08 -4.77 6.60
C ALA A 3 -14.99 -6.24 7.09
N ASP A 4 -16.05 -7.03 6.90
CA ASP A 4 -16.08 -8.44 7.33
C ASP A 4 -15.04 -9.30 6.60
N LEU A 5 -14.78 -8.99 5.32
CA LEU A 5 -13.85 -9.74 4.47
C LEU A 5 -12.39 -9.42 4.82
N LEU A 6 -12.11 -8.18 5.23
CA LEU A 6 -10.82 -7.80 5.79
C LEU A 6 -10.60 -8.45 7.16
N LEU A 7 -11.62 -8.48 8.03
CA LEU A 7 -11.51 -9.11 9.35
C LEU A 7 -11.17 -10.60 9.28
N ALA A 8 -11.77 -11.32 8.32
CA ALA A 8 -11.52 -12.74 8.12
C ALA A 8 -10.07 -13.02 7.66
N SER A 9 -9.41 -12.08 6.98
CA SER A 9 -8.01 -12.23 6.54
C SER A 9 -7.00 -11.71 7.57
N THR A 10 -7.42 -10.83 8.48
CA THR A 10 -6.57 -10.22 9.52
C THR A 10 -6.74 -10.86 10.91
N ALA A 11 -7.52 -11.93 11.05
CA ALA A 11 -7.81 -12.58 12.35
C ALA A 11 -6.56 -12.96 13.18
N GLU A 12 -5.39 -13.11 12.56
CA GLU A 12 -4.10 -13.39 13.22
C GLU A 12 -3.39 -12.14 13.78
N SER A 13 -3.87 -10.92 13.48
CA SER A 13 -3.14 -9.66 13.70
C SER A 13 -3.56 -8.85 14.92
N GLY A 14 -4.50 -9.35 15.73
CA GLY A 14 -4.81 -8.80 17.05
C GLY A 14 -5.69 -7.54 17.08
N PHE A 15 -6.26 -7.12 15.95
CA PHE A 15 -7.18 -5.99 15.86
C PHE A 15 -8.63 -6.40 16.17
N SER A 16 -9.37 -5.56 16.89
CA SER A 16 -10.79 -5.74 17.14
C SER A 16 -11.63 -5.35 15.89
N PRO A 17 -12.88 -5.86 15.78
CA PRO A 17 -13.80 -5.43 14.74
C PRO A 17 -14.03 -3.91 14.69
N GLU A 18 -14.06 -3.27 15.86
CA GLU A 18 -14.25 -1.82 15.98
C GLU A 18 -13.04 -1.04 15.46
N GLU A 19 -11.82 -1.48 15.79
CA GLU A 19 -10.58 -0.85 15.31
C GLU A 19 -10.46 -0.92 13.78
N ILE A 20 -10.83 -2.07 13.19
CA ILE A 20 -10.82 -2.21 11.74
C ILE A 20 -11.88 -1.34 11.08
N LEU A 21 -13.08 -1.23 11.69
CA LEU A 21 -14.12 -0.35 11.18
C LEU A 21 -13.70 1.11 11.22
N GLU A 22 -12.98 1.54 12.27
CA GLU A 22 -12.45 2.90 12.39
C GLU A 22 -11.44 3.21 11.28
N VAL A 23 -10.46 2.33 11.05
CA VAL A 23 -9.45 2.49 9.99
C VAL A 23 -10.09 2.50 8.60
N VAL A 24 -11.04 1.62 8.33
CA VAL A 24 -11.72 1.55 7.02
C VAL A 24 -12.65 2.74 6.80
N SER A 25 -13.18 3.33 7.88
CA SER A 25 -14.05 4.50 7.81
C SER A 25 -13.28 5.83 7.82
N ASP A 26 -11.97 5.82 8.05
CA ASP A 26 -11.14 7.01 8.02
C ASP A 26 -11.02 7.53 6.57
N PRO A 27 -11.49 8.77 6.28
CA PRO A 27 -11.43 9.35 4.94
C PRO A 27 -9.99 9.57 4.44
N SER A 28 -9.00 9.55 5.33
CA SER A 28 -7.58 9.64 5.02
C SER A 28 -7.01 8.30 4.52
N VAL A 29 -7.70 7.18 4.78
CA VAL A 29 -7.29 5.86 4.33
C VAL A 29 -7.91 5.59 2.96
N LYS A 30 -7.04 5.53 1.94
CA LYS A 30 -7.45 5.27 0.58
C LYS A 30 -7.01 3.88 0.14
N PHE A 31 -7.98 3.00 -0.11
CA PHE A 31 -7.73 1.71 -0.73
C PHE A 31 -7.68 1.90 -2.25
N ALA A 32 -6.45 2.04 -2.78
CA ALA A 32 -6.20 2.21 -4.21
C ALA A 32 -5.54 0.98 -4.82
N THR A 33 -5.97 0.61 -6.03
CA THR A 33 -5.30 -0.40 -6.87
C THR A 33 -4.16 0.20 -7.69
N THR A 34 -4.18 1.52 -7.87
CA THR A 34 -3.12 2.31 -8.50
C THR A 34 -2.07 2.65 -7.44
N PRO A 35 -0.78 2.33 -7.66
CA PRO A 35 0.30 2.77 -6.78
C PRO A 35 0.36 4.30 -6.70
N GLU A 36 0.33 4.86 -5.48
CA GLU A 36 0.39 6.30 -5.25
C GLU A 36 1.58 6.65 -4.34
N ASN A 37 2.40 7.62 -4.77
CA ASN A 37 3.56 8.12 -4.04
C ASN A 37 4.65 7.06 -3.71
N VAL A 38 4.73 5.97 -4.46
CA VAL A 38 5.69 4.89 -4.15
C VAL A 38 7.11 5.34 -4.40
N MET A 39 7.36 6.18 -5.41
CA MET A 39 8.70 6.69 -5.69
C MET A 39 9.26 7.53 -4.54
N LYS A 40 8.44 8.33 -3.84
CA LYS A 40 8.89 9.10 -2.67
C LYS A 40 9.43 8.20 -1.57
N TYR A 41 8.75 7.07 -1.34
CA TYR A 41 9.18 6.09 -0.35
C TYR A 41 10.47 5.38 -0.81
N ALA A 42 10.53 4.95 -2.06
CA ALA A 42 11.72 4.29 -2.61
C ALA A 42 12.95 5.21 -2.61
N GLU A 43 12.79 6.49 -2.92
CA GLU A 43 13.83 7.51 -2.83
C GLU A 43 14.35 7.64 -1.39
N PHE A 44 13.45 7.77 -0.41
CA PHE A 44 13.82 7.79 0.99
C PHE A 44 14.57 6.52 1.43
N MET A 45 14.10 5.34 1.00
CA MET A 45 14.77 4.07 1.32
C MET A 45 16.16 3.99 0.71
N HIS A 46 16.35 4.50 -0.50
CA HIS A 46 17.67 4.55 -1.13
C HIS A 46 18.59 5.53 -0.40
N ASP A 47 18.10 6.72 -0.08
CA ASP A 47 18.88 7.77 0.54
C ASP A 47 19.25 7.43 2.00
N SER A 48 18.41 6.65 2.70
CA SER A 48 18.71 6.06 4.00
C SER A 48 19.62 4.82 3.93
N GLY A 49 19.90 4.30 2.73
CA GLY A 49 20.74 3.12 2.50
C GLY A 49 20.04 1.78 2.76
N THR A 50 18.72 1.76 2.94
CA THR A 50 17.92 0.55 3.12
C THR A 50 17.83 -0.27 1.83
N ILE A 51 17.80 0.40 0.67
CA ILE A 51 17.94 -0.24 -0.65
C ILE A 51 19.18 0.30 -1.36
N LYS A 52 19.90 -0.58 -2.04
CA LYS A 52 21.12 -0.22 -2.78
C LYS A 52 20.84 0.38 -4.16
N THR A 53 19.71 -0.01 -4.76
CA THR A 53 19.35 0.35 -6.12
C THR A 53 18.19 1.33 -6.07
N ARG A 54 18.39 2.51 -6.66
CA ARG A 54 17.32 3.48 -6.86
C ARG A 54 16.48 3.03 -8.07
N PRO A 55 15.17 2.74 -7.91
CA PRO A 55 14.30 2.49 -9.06
C PRO A 55 14.21 3.76 -9.91
N ALA A 56 14.07 3.60 -11.22
CA ALA A 56 13.87 4.74 -12.14
C ALA A 56 12.37 5.07 -12.28
N SER A 57 11.51 4.07 -12.05
CA SER A 57 10.07 4.20 -12.11
C SER A 57 9.39 3.29 -11.09
N TRP A 58 8.17 3.64 -10.67
CA TRP A 58 7.34 2.73 -9.87
C TRP A 58 7.13 1.39 -10.59
N LYS A 59 7.19 1.37 -11.93
CA LYS A 59 7.10 0.16 -12.74
C LYS A 59 8.20 -0.86 -12.47
N ASP A 60 9.35 -0.42 -11.96
CA ASP A 60 10.45 -1.32 -11.57
C ASP A 60 10.13 -2.07 -10.26
N LEU A 61 9.13 -1.61 -9.50
CA LEU A 61 8.75 -2.14 -8.20
C LEU A 61 7.50 -3.04 -8.24
N PHE A 62 6.72 -2.97 -9.33
CA PHE A 62 5.46 -3.70 -9.47
C PHE A 62 5.41 -4.55 -10.73
N PHE A 63 4.57 -5.58 -10.70
CA PHE A 63 4.38 -6.47 -11.84
C PHE A 63 3.83 -5.75 -13.08
N PRO A 64 4.18 -6.21 -14.29
CA PRO A 64 3.74 -5.59 -15.55
C PRO A 64 2.22 -5.46 -15.70
N ASP A 65 1.45 -6.37 -15.10
CA ASP A 65 -0.01 -6.41 -15.21
C ASP A 65 -0.70 -5.10 -14.80
N ILE A 66 -0.07 -4.34 -13.89
CA ILE A 66 -0.63 -3.07 -13.42
C ILE A 66 -0.06 -1.85 -14.14
N HIS A 67 0.92 -2.00 -15.05
CA HIS A 67 1.62 -0.85 -15.66
C HIS A 67 0.74 0.06 -16.54
N ALA A 68 -0.50 -0.36 -16.83
CA ALA A 68 -1.50 0.40 -17.56
C ALA A 68 -2.20 1.49 -16.71
N VAL A 69 -2.11 1.42 -15.38
CA VAL A 69 -2.72 2.42 -14.50
C VAL A 69 -1.79 3.64 -14.32
N PRO A 70 -2.31 4.84 -14.03
CA PRO A 70 -1.50 6.04 -13.84
C PRO A 70 -0.84 6.08 -12.46
N GLY A 71 0.07 5.13 -12.18
CA GLY A 71 0.80 5.05 -10.91
C GLY A 71 1.88 6.13 -10.75
N SER A 72 2.31 6.34 -9.49
CA SER A 72 3.37 7.30 -9.10
C SER A 72 4.18 6.83 -7.90
#